data_AF-A0A2T4JQP8-F1
#
_entry.id   AF-A0A2T4JQP8-F1
#
_cell.length_a   1.000
_cell.length_b   1.000
_cell.length_c   1.000
_cell.angle_alpha   90.00
_cell.angle_beta   90.00
_cell.angle_gamma   90.00
#
_symmetry.space_group_name_H-M   'P 1'
#
loop_
_entity.id
_entity.type
_entity.pdbx_description
1 polymer ?
#
loop_
_entity_poly.entity_id
_entity_poly.type
_entity_poly.pdbx_seq_one_letter_code
_entity_poly.pdbx_strand_id
1 'polypeptide(L)'
;LSTFVTVGSALPPAATAEYRILRDGAELTVPGPYPLPPVADGVQAPSGANDAGMQTGDVVLSIDGTPISAFSELRTAVGASDGKPLLLTVWRDGRTFDVTLVPRRMDLPTAEGFETRWLIGLSGGLFFSPETRTPGPFEAIGLAAGQTRTIVTTSLSGLWHMITGAISSCNLQGPLGIAEVSGAAASQGAASFVWFIAMLSTAVGLMNLFPVPVLDGGHLVFHAFEAVTGKPPSDRVLRILMTGGLALLLGLMVFSLTNDLFC
;
A
#
# COMPACT_ATOMS: atom_id res chain seq x y z
N LEU A 1 0.44 -17.66 -11.76
CA LEU A 1 0.36 -16.18 -11.82
C LEU A 1 1.74 -15.51 -11.91
N SER A 2 2.66 -15.79 -10.98
CA SER A 2 4.02 -15.19 -10.97
C SER A 2 4.74 -15.29 -12.32
N THR A 3 4.79 -16.48 -12.92
CA THR A 3 5.41 -16.69 -14.24
C THR A 3 4.80 -15.82 -15.33
N PHE A 4 3.47 -15.63 -15.33
CA PHE A 4 2.79 -14.81 -16.32
C PHE A 4 3.16 -13.33 -16.17
N VAL A 5 3.17 -12.82 -14.93
CA VAL A 5 3.60 -11.44 -14.65
C VAL A 5 5.05 -11.22 -15.05
N THR A 6 5.94 -12.18 -14.75
CA THR A 6 7.36 -12.11 -15.14
C THR A 6 7.53 -12.05 -16.66
N VAL A 7 6.85 -12.93 -17.40
CA VAL A 7 6.90 -12.93 -18.87
C VAL A 7 6.29 -11.65 -19.43
N GLY A 8 5.10 -11.27 -18.96
CA GLY A 8 4.43 -10.04 -19.39
C GLY A 8 5.21 -8.77 -19.09
N SER A 9 6.04 -8.75 -18.05
CA SER A 9 6.92 -7.61 -17.74
C SER A 9 8.18 -7.55 -18.61
N ALA A 10 8.57 -8.67 -19.21
CA ALA A 10 9.76 -8.78 -20.06
C ALA A 10 9.48 -8.54 -21.54
N LEU A 11 8.21 -8.56 -21.95
CA LEU A 11 7.81 -8.25 -23.32
C LEU A 11 8.02 -6.75 -23.63
N PRO A 12 8.36 -6.40 -24.88
CA PRO A 12 8.35 -5.01 -25.30
C PRO A 12 6.91 -4.49 -25.29
N PRO A 13 6.66 -3.27 -24.76
CA PRO A 13 5.35 -2.64 -24.86
C PRO A 13 4.86 -2.58 -26.31
N ALA A 14 3.63 -3.01 -26.54
CA ALA A 14 2.99 -3.03 -27.85
C ALA A 14 1.47 -2.87 -27.68
N ALA A 15 0.81 -2.19 -28.62
CA ALA A 15 -0.64 -1.99 -28.57
C ALA A 15 -1.43 -3.31 -28.56
N THR A 16 -0.86 -4.36 -29.17
CA THR A 16 -1.44 -5.69 -29.21
C THR A 16 -0.38 -6.76 -28.97
N ALA A 17 -0.83 -7.90 -28.43
CA ALA A 17 -0.05 -9.12 -28.23
C ALA A 17 -0.85 -10.32 -28.76
N GLU A 18 -0.14 -11.31 -29.31
CA GLU A 18 -0.72 -12.57 -29.74
C GLU A 18 -0.76 -13.55 -28.57
N TYR A 19 -1.95 -14.05 -28.25
CA TYR A 19 -2.17 -15.02 -27.19
C TYR A 19 -2.44 -16.39 -27.76
N ARG A 20 -1.54 -17.33 -27.43
CA ARG A 20 -1.74 -18.74 -27.71
C ARG A 20 -2.46 -19.38 -26.51
N ILE A 21 -3.73 -19.69 -26.69
CA ILE A 21 -4.62 -20.20 -25.65
C ILE A 21 -5.02 -21.64 -25.94
N LEU A 22 -5.24 -22.42 -24.87
CA LEU A 22 -5.88 -23.72 -24.94
C LEU A 22 -7.34 -23.54 -24.51
N ARG A 23 -8.28 -23.86 -25.39
CA ARG A 23 -9.72 -23.80 -25.11
C ARG A 23 -10.36 -25.09 -25.61
N ASP A 24 -11.05 -25.80 -24.72
CA ASP A 24 -11.74 -27.06 -25.02
C ASP A 24 -10.86 -28.11 -25.73
N GLY A 25 -9.58 -28.16 -25.35
CA GLY A 25 -8.59 -29.08 -25.95
C GLY A 25 -8.03 -28.64 -27.30
N ALA A 26 -8.46 -27.50 -27.85
CA ALA A 26 -7.91 -26.91 -29.07
C ALA A 26 -6.97 -25.74 -28.75
N GLU A 27 -5.85 -25.67 -29.46
CA GLU A 27 -4.93 -24.54 -29.41
C GLU A 27 -5.37 -23.46 -30.41
N LEU A 28 -5.53 -22.23 -29.92
CA LEU A 28 -5.97 -21.08 -30.70
C LEU A 28 -4.99 -19.93 -30.49
N THR A 29 -4.76 -19.15 -31.53
CA THR A 29 -4.01 -17.89 -31.45
C THR A 29 -4.99 -16.75 -31.64
N VAL A 30 -5.07 -15.85 -30.66
CA VAL A 30 -5.98 -14.70 -30.68
C VAL A 30 -5.20 -13.40 -30.38
N PRO A 31 -5.42 -12.33 -31.15
CA PRO A 31 -4.87 -11.03 -30.80
C PRO A 31 -5.62 -10.45 -29.59
N GLY A 32 -4.89 -9.76 -28.72
CA GLY A 32 -5.46 -9.00 -27.62
C GLY A 32 -4.57 -7.82 -27.21
N PRO A 33 -4.97 -7.01 -26.21
CA PRO A 33 -4.13 -5.95 -25.66
C PRO A 33 -2.84 -6.49 -25.04
N TYR A 34 -1.91 -5.59 -24.74
CA TYR A 34 -0.72 -5.94 -23.95
C TYR A 34 -1.10 -6.63 -22.62
N PRO A 35 -0.35 -7.64 -22.12
CA PRO A 35 -0.72 -8.40 -20.92
C PRO A 35 -0.88 -7.57 -19.64
N LEU A 36 -0.17 -6.44 -19.56
CA LEU A 36 -0.18 -5.48 -18.46
C LEU A 36 -0.59 -4.10 -19.02
N PRO A 37 -1.84 -3.96 -19.50
CA PRO A 37 -2.28 -2.77 -20.20
C PRO A 37 -2.25 -1.55 -19.25
N PRO A 38 -2.27 -0.32 -19.78
CA PRO A 38 -2.24 0.91 -18.97
C PRO A 38 -3.59 1.21 -18.31
N VAL A 39 -4.18 0.20 -17.67
CA VAL A 39 -5.44 0.29 -16.92
C VAL A 39 -5.17 0.51 -15.43
N ALA A 40 -5.91 1.42 -14.82
CA ALA A 40 -5.95 1.59 -13.38
C ALA A 40 -6.81 0.48 -12.77
N ASP A 41 -6.17 -0.58 -12.27
CA ASP A 41 -6.85 -1.66 -11.53
C ASP A 41 -7.22 -1.21 -10.12
N GLY A 42 -6.43 -0.32 -9.53
CA GLY A 42 -6.70 0.29 -8.24
C GLY A 42 -6.20 1.73 -8.18
N VAL A 43 -6.94 2.54 -7.42
CA VAL A 43 -6.58 3.92 -7.07
C VAL A 43 -6.42 3.99 -5.56
N GLN A 44 -5.22 4.32 -5.12
CA GLN A 44 -4.86 4.42 -3.71
C GLN A 44 -5.24 5.82 -3.19
N ALA A 45 -5.80 5.89 -1.99
CA ALA A 45 -6.00 7.15 -1.28
C ALA A 45 -5.15 7.15 0.00
N PRO A 46 -4.49 8.26 0.35
CA PRO A 46 -4.30 9.47 -0.45
C PRO A 46 -3.27 9.28 -1.58
N SER A 47 -3.49 9.91 -2.73
CA SER A 47 -2.50 9.94 -3.83
C SER A 47 -2.80 11.01 -4.86
N GLY A 48 -1.81 11.34 -5.71
CA GLY A 48 -2.01 12.25 -6.85
C GLY A 48 -3.08 11.78 -7.83
N ALA A 49 -3.23 10.46 -8.02
CA ALA A 49 -4.31 9.90 -8.84
C ALA A 49 -5.69 10.09 -8.21
N ASN A 50 -5.79 9.87 -6.89
CA ASN A 50 -7.04 10.07 -6.15
C ASN A 50 -7.47 11.56 -6.19
N ASP A 51 -6.54 12.48 -5.96
CA ASP A 51 -6.80 13.93 -6.04
C ASP A 51 -7.24 14.36 -7.44
N ALA A 52 -6.64 13.75 -8.47
CA ALA A 52 -6.97 14.00 -9.86
C ALA A 52 -8.29 13.34 -10.31
N GLY A 53 -8.98 12.62 -9.42
CA GLY A 53 -10.28 12.00 -9.69
C GLY A 53 -10.20 10.75 -10.59
N MET A 54 -9.03 10.10 -10.65
CA MET A 54 -8.87 8.81 -11.31
C MET A 54 -9.74 7.74 -10.63
N GLN A 55 -10.19 6.77 -11.39
CA GLN A 55 -11.05 5.68 -10.92
C GLN A 55 -10.54 4.32 -11.41
N THR A 56 -10.86 3.26 -10.67
CA THR A 56 -10.64 1.90 -11.15
C THR A 56 -11.37 1.68 -12.47
N GLY A 57 -10.68 1.11 -13.45
CA GLY A 57 -11.16 0.91 -14.82
C GLY A 57 -10.71 1.97 -15.81
N ASP A 58 -10.11 3.08 -15.36
CA ASP A 58 -9.54 4.09 -16.26
C ASP A 58 -8.42 3.51 -17.11
N VAL A 59 -8.44 3.81 -18.41
CA VAL A 59 -7.36 3.43 -19.33
C VAL A 59 -6.58 4.67 -19.71
N VAL A 60 -5.31 4.71 -19.35
CA VAL A 60 -4.39 5.80 -19.73
C VAL A 60 -3.93 5.56 -21.17
N LEU A 61 -4.32 6.45 -22.07
CA LEU A 61 -4.03 6.36 -23.51
C LEU A 61 -2.68 7.01 -23.86
N SER A 62 -2.35 8.11 -23.20
CA SER A 62 -1.12 8.86 -23.46
C SER A 62 -0.65 9.65 -22.23
N ILE A 63 0.63 10.06 -22.26
CA ILE A 63 1.28 10.90 -21.26
C ILE A 63 2.00 12.02 -22.00
N ASP A 64 1.66 13.27 -21.70
CA ASP A 64 2.19 14.47 -22.35
C ASP A 64 2.12 14.36 -23.89
N GLY A 65 1.02 13.80 -24.40
CA GLY A 65 0.79 13.56 -25.83
C GLY A 65 1.51 12.35 -26.42
N THR A 66 2.34 11.63 -25.66
CA THR A 66 3.02 10.40 -26.08
C THR A 66 2.12 9.19 -25.78
N PRO A 67 1.65 8.43 -26.80
CA PRO A 67 0.82 7.25 -26.57
C PRO A 67 1.55 6.16 -25.78
N ILE A 68 0.82 5.44 -24.93
CA ILE A 68 1.34 4.30 -24.18
C ILE A 68 0.49 3.05 -24.44
N SER A 69 1.11 1.89 -24.34
CA SER A 69 0.48 0.58 -24.52
C SER A 69 0.65 -0.35 -23.32
N ALA A 70 1.51 0.00 -22.36
CA ALA A 70 1.78 -0.76 -21.16
C ALA A 70 1.80 0.11 -19.89
N PHE A 71 1.36 -0.45 -18.77
CA PHE A 71 1.44 0.24 -17.47
C PHE A 71 2.89 0.55 -17.04
N SER A 72 3.87 -0.22 -17.53
CA SER A 72 5.30 0.05 -17.29
C SER A 72 5.78 1.35 -17.91
N GLU A 73 5.19 1.80 -19.03
CA GLU A 73 5.54 3.08 -19.66
C GLU A 73 5.08 4.24 -18.78
N LEU A 74 3.88 4.12 -18.19
CA LEU A 74 3.38 5.06 -17.18
C LEU A 74 4.29 5.11 -15.96
N ARG A 75 4.70 3.97 -15.42
CA ARG A 75 5.66 3.92 -14.29
C ARG A 75 6.98 4.61 -14.63
N THR A 76 7.52 4.38 -15.83
CA THR A 76 8.78 5.01 -16.28
C THR A 76 8.63 6.52 -16.40
N ALA A 77 7.57 7.01 -17.04
CA ALA A 77 7.30 8.44 -17.19
C ALA A 77 7.13 9.14 -15.84
N VAL A 78 6.38 8.52 -14.92
CA VAL A 78 6.23 9.00 -13.54
C VAL A 78 7.56 9.07 -12.81
N GLY A 79 8.38 8.02 -12.88
CA GLY A 79 9.70 8.00 -12.24
C GLY A 79 10.64 9.07 -12.79
N ALA A 80 10.54 9.38 -14.08
CA ALA A 80 11.36 10.39 -14.76
C ALA A 80 10.83 11.83 -14.63
N SER A 81 9.60 12.02 -14.13
CA SER A 81 8.95 13.34 -14.02
C SER A 81 9.64 14.29 -13.05
N ASP A 82 10.40 13.77 -12.10
CA ASP A 82 10.98 14.51 -10.98
C ASP A 82 9.94 15.35 -10.21
N GLY A 83 8.74 14.78 -10.01
CA GLY A 83 7.62 15.43 -9.31
C GLY A 83 6.85 16.47 -10.14
N LYS A 84 7.22 16.66 -11.42
CA LYS A 84 6.48 17.57 -12.31
C LYS A 84 5.09 17.00 -12.64
N PRO A 85 4.07 17.86 -12.79
CA PRO A 85 2.77 17.42 -13.27
C PRO A 85 2.86 16.78 -14.65
N LEU A 86 2.15 15.68 -14.84
CA LEU A 86 2.03 14.94 -16.10
C LEU A 86 0.60 15.08 -16.63
N LEU A 87 0.45 15.39 -17.91
CA LEU A 87 -0.86 15.41 -18.57
C LEU A 87 -1.19 14.01 -19.09
N LEU A 88 -2.19 13.36 -18.51
CA LEU A 88 -2.67 12.07 -18.95
C LEU A 88 -3.90 12.23 -19.82
N THR A 89 -3.93 11.60 -21.00
CA THR A 89 -5.19 11.40 -21.71
C THR A 89 -5.79 10.06 -21.26
N VAL A 90 -6.99 10.11 -20.70
CA VAL A 90 -7.65 8.98 -20.05
C VAL A 90 -8.95 8.64 -20.78
N TRP A 91 -9.22 7.36 -20.90
CA TRP A 91 -10.50 6.83 -21.36
C TRP A 91 -11.28 6.21 -20.20
N ARG A 92 -12.54 6.62 -20.05
CA ARG A 92 -13.51 6.10 -19.07
C ARG A 92 -14.90 6.06 -19.69
N ASP A 93 -15.57 4.91 -19.66
CA ASP A 93 -16.96 4.74 -20.11
C ASP A 93 -17.26 5.35 -21.50
N GLY A 94 -16.37 5.13 -22.46
CA GLY A 94 -16.54 5.61 -23.84
C GLY A 94 -16.17 7.08 -24.06
N ARG A 95 -15.75 7.81 -23.02
CA ARG A 95 -15.30 9.20 -23.13
C ARG A 95 -13.79 9.29 -22.93
N THR A 96 -13.17 10.17 -23.70
CA THR A 96 -11.76 10.54 -23.56
C THR A 96 -11.67 11.95 -22.99
N PHE A 97 -10.84 12.14 -21.97
CA PHE A 97 -10.61 13.42 -21.32
C PHE A 97 -9.19 13.48 -20.77
N ASP A 98 -8.70 14.69 -20.53
CA ASP A 98 -7.37 14.89 -19.97
C ASP A 98 -7.42 15.08 -18.45
N VAL A 99 -6.40 14.56 -17.77
CA VAL A 99 -6.22 14.62 -16.32
C VAL A 99 -4.78 15.02 -16.05
N THR A 100 -4.59 16.12 -15.31
CA THR A 100 -3.27 16.50 -14.82
C THR A 100 -2.99 15.76 -13.52
N LEU A 101 -1.93 14.98 -13.49
CA LEU A 101 -1.57 14.17 -12.34
C LEU A 101 -0.22 14.66 -11.78
N VAL A 102 -0.16 14.88 -10.46
CA VAL A 102 1.05 15.31 -9.77
C VAL A 102 1.64 14.14 -8.97
N PRO A 103 2.83 13.63 -9.32
CA PRO A 103 3.50 12.57 -8.57
C PRO A 103 3.90 13.05 -7.16
N ARG A 104 3.78 12.16 -6.17
CA ARG A 104 4.23 12.38 -4.80
C ARG A 104 5.45 11.52 -4.51
N ARG A 105 6.34 12.02 -3.67
CA ARG A 105 7.54 11.30 -3.25
C ARG A 105 7.18 10.33 -2.12
N MET A 106 7.43 9.05 -2.31
CA MET A 106 7.17 8.01 -1.31
C MET A 106 8.37 7.08 -1.15
N ASP A 107 8.60 6.58 0.07
CA ASP A 107 9.68 5.64 0.36
C ASP A 107 9.11 4.22 0.41
N LEU A 108 9.56 3.37 -0.52
CA LEU A 108 9.09 1.99 -0.61
C LEU A 108 10.10 1.02 -0.01
N PRO A 109 9.64 -0.01 0.72
CA PRO A 109 10.52 -1.08 1.18
C PRO A 109 11.05 -1.88 -0.02
N THR A 110 12.34 -2.19 0.00
CA THR A 110 13.04 -3.06 -0.96
C THR A 110 13.74 -4.21 -0.22
N ALA A 111 14.30 -5.17 -0.95
CA ALA A 111 15.07 -6.27 -0.36
C ALA A 111 16.33 -5.78 0.39
N GLU A 112 16.84 -4.59 0.04
CA GLU A 112 18.10 -4.02 0.53
C GLU A 112 17.90 -2.83 1.48
N GLY A 113 16.65 -2.42 1.73
CA GLY A 113 16.32 -1.27 2.56
C GLY A 113 15.08 -0.54 2.06
N PHE A 114 15.24 0.75 1.75
CA PHE A 114 14.18 1.60 1.23
C PHE A 114 14.67 2.38 0.02
N GLU A 115 13.75 2.65 -0.91
CA GLU A 115 14.01 3.45 -2.10
C GLU A 115 12.93 4.51 -2.24
N THR A 116 13.38 5.76 -2.33
CA THR A 116 12.51 6.90 -2.62
C THR A 116 12.11 6.90 -4.08
N ARG A 117 10.80 6.91 -4.37
CA ARG A 117 10.26 6.95 -5.72
C ARG A 117 9.16 8.02 -5.86
N TRP A 118 9.06 8.56 -7.06
CA TRP A 118 7.88 9.31 -7.48
C TRP A 118 6.76 8.33 -7.82
N LEU A 119 5.61 8.49 -7.16
CA LEU A 119 4.45 7.61 -7.30
C LEU A 119 3.18 8.41 -7.45
N ILE A 120 2.20 7.80 -8.11
CA ILE A 120 0.93 8.44 -8.44
C ILE A 120 -0.26 7.77 -7.74
N GLY A 121 -0.04 6.62 -7.10
CA GLY A 121 -1.11 5.86 -6.43
C GLY A 121 -2.02 5.07 -7.35
N LEU A 122 -1.58 4.75 -8.58
CA LEU A 122 -2.24 3.79 -9.45
C LEU A 122 -1.57 2.42 -9.34
N SER A 123 -2.35 1.35 -9.23
CA SER A 123 -1.90 -0.02 -9.47
C SER A 123 -2.37 -0.50 -10.84
N GLY A 124 -1.47 -1.13 -11.58
CA GLY A 124 -1.77 -1.75 -12.87
C GLY A 124 -2.36 -3.15 -12.69
N GLY A 125 -3.26 -3.52 -13.61
CA GLY A 125 -3.91 -4.82 -13.63
C GLY A 125 -3.36 -5.74 -14.70
N LEU A 126 -3.84 -6.98 -14.67
CA LEU A 126 -3.69 -7.92 -15.77
C LEU A 126 -4.82 -7.72 -16.77
N PHE A 127 -4.53 -7.93 -18.06
CA PHE A 127 -5.60 -8.00 -19.06
C PHE A 127 -6.60 -9.13 -18.79
N PHE A 128 -6.15 -10.20 -18.11
CA PHE A 128 -7.00 -11.33 -17.74
C PHE A 128 -7.27 -11.36 -16.23
N SER A 129 -8.49 -11.73 -15.86
CA SER A 129 -8.82 -12.06 -14.48
C SER A 129 -8.31 -13.47 -14.16
N PRO A 130 -7.34 -13.63 -13.24
CA PRO A 130 -6.88 -14.96 -12.85
C PRO A 130 -7.99 -15.74 -12.16
N GLU A 131 -8.05 -17.05 -12.41
CA GLU A 131 -8.94 -17.93 -11.66
C GLU A 131 -8.54 -17.92 -10.18
N THR A 132 -9.55 -17.77 -9.32
CA THR A 132 -9.36 -17.78 -7.87
C THR A 132 -9.93 -19.08 -7.29
N ARG A 133 -9.34 -19.53 -6.18
CA ARG A 133 -9.86 -20.65 -5.39
C ARG A 133 -9.93 -20.25 -3.94
N THR A 134 -10.92 -20.79 -3.23
CA THR A 134 -10.99 -20.64 -1.77
C THR A 134 -10.02 -21.62 -1.12
N PRO A 135 -9.05 -21.15 -0.31
CA PRO A 135 -8.15 -22.04 0.42
C PRO A 135 -8.91 -22.87 1.46
N GLY A 136 -8.42 -24.07 1.75
CA GLY A 136 -8.96 -24.90 2.83
C GLY A 136 -8.72 -24.27 4.21
N PRO A 137 -9.41 -24.71 5.28
CA PRO A 137 -9.34 -24.06 6.59
C PRO A 137 -7.91 -24.03 7.19
N PHE A 138 -7.16 -25.14 7.08
CA PHE A 138 -5.77 -25.18 7.56
C PHE A 138 -4.81 -24.36 6.71
N GLU A 139 -5.02 -24.36 5.39
CA GLU A 139 -4.26 -23.53 4.47
C GLU A 139 -4.50 -22.04 4.76
N ALA A 140 -5.75 -21.64 5.01
CA ALA A 140 -6.13 -20.28 5.35
C ALA A 140 -5.42 -19.79 6.62
N ILE A 141 -5.27 -20.64 7.65
CA ILE A 141 -4.49 -20.30 8.85
C ILE A 141 -3.02 -20.04 8.50
N GLY A 142 -2.42 -20.90 7.68
CA GLY A 142 -1.03 -20.73 7.22
C GLY A 142 -0.84 -19.44 6.42
N LEU A 143 -1.76 -19.14 5.50
CA LEU A 143 -1.77 -17.90 4.73
C LEU A 143 -1.96 -16.67 5.62
N ALA A 144 -2.88 -16.72 6.59
CA ALA A 144 -3.10 -15.64 7.54
C ALA A 144 -1.86 -15.39 8.41
N ALA A 145 -1.24 -16.44 8.95
CA ALA A 145 -0.01 -16.31 9.72
C ALA A 145 1.14 -15.71 8.90
N GLY A 146 1.25 -16.11 7.62
CA GLY A 146 2.20 -15.52 6.67
C GLY A 146 1.93 -14.03 6.44
N GLN A 147 0.68 -13.64 6.21
CA GLN A 147 0.29 -12.25 6.00
C GLN A 147 0.54 -11.39 7.25
N THR A 148 0.15 -11.87 8.44
CA THR A 148 0.41 -11.21 9.71
C THR A 148 1.92 -11.02 9.93
N ARG A 149 2.73 -12.06 9.65
CA ARG A 149 4.19 -11.96 9.73
C ARG A 149 4.71 -10.86 8.81
N THR A 150 4.28 -10.83 7.55
CA THR A 150 4.69 -9.80 6.59
C THR A 150 4.35 -8.40 7.10
N ILE A 151 3.09 -8.17 7.54
CA ILE A 151 2.66 -6.88 8.09
C ILE A 151 3.56 -6.48 9.26
N VAL A 152 3.76 -7.38 10.23
CA VAL A 152 4.60 -7.11 11.41
C VAL A 152 6.04 -6.78 11.02
N THR A 153 6.66 -7.59 10.15
CA THR A 153 8.06 -7.35 9.75
C THR A 153 8.24 -6.06 8.95
N THR A 154 7.30 -5.74 8.07
CA THR A 154 7.35 -4.50 7.27
C THR A 154 7.10 -3.28 8.15
N SER A 155 6.13 -3.34 9.07
CA SER A 155 5.86 -2.24 10.01
C SER A 155 7.04 -1.96 10.95
N LEU A 156 7.67 -3.01 11.51
CA LEU A 156 8.87 -2.85 12.35
C LEU A 156 10.06 -2.29 11.57
N SER A 157 10.29 -2.77 10.35
CA SER A 157 11.34 -2.26 9.47
C SER A 157 11.10 -0.79 9.11
N GLY A 158 9.87 -0.43 8.73
CA GLY A 158 9.50 0.96 8.41
C GLY A 158 9.68 1.88 9.60
N LEU A 159 9.24 1.48 10.80
CA LEU A 159 9.43 2.27 12.02
C LEU A 159 10.92 2.46 12.34
N TRP A 160 11.72 1.40 12.24
CA TRP A 160 13.16 1.47 12.47
C TRP A 160 13.83 2.47 11.52
N HIS A 161 13.55 2.38 10.22
CA HIS A 161 14.15 3.25 9.21
C HIS A 161 13.63 4.69 9.27
N MET A 162 12.40 4.90 9.76
CA MET A 162 11.88 6.24 10.04
C MET A 162 12.60 6.88 11.22
N ILE A 163 12.85 6.13 12.31
CA ILE A 163 13.57 6.62 13.48
C ILE A 163 15.04 6.92 13.15
N THR A 164 15.67 6.12 12.30
CA THR A 164 17.06 6.37 11.85
C THR A 164 17.16 7.46 10.78
N GLY A 165 16.04 8.00 10.30
CA GLY A 165 15.99 9.07 9.28
C GLY A 165 16.27 8.59 7.85
N ALA A 166 16.26 7.28 7.60
CA ALA A 166 16.41 6.71 6.26
C ALA A 166 15.12 6.82 5.41
N ILE A 167 13.97 7.04 6.05
CA ILE A 167 12.66 7.25 5.43
C ILE A 167 12.09 8.59 5.88
N SER A 168 11.38 9.28 4.99
CA SER A 168 10.66 10.50 5.31
C SER A 168 9.53 10.23 6.31
N SER A 169 9.38 11.13 7.29
CA SER A 169 8.23 11.13 8.20
C SER A 169 6.89 11.26 7.50
N CYS A 170 6.85 11.74 6.25
CA CYS A 170 5.65 11.78 5.42
C CYS A 170 5.08 10.40 5.08
N ASN A 171 5.83 9.31 5.32
CA ASN A 171 5.29 7.95 5.24
C ASN A 171 4.52 7.53 6.49
N LEU A 172 4.54 8.33 7.57
CA LEU A 172 3.73 8.09 8.76
C LEU A 172 2.34 8.66 8.55
N GLN A 173 1.35 7.78 8.44
CA GLN A 173 -0.04 8.16 8.29
C GLN A 173 -0.73 8.29 9.65
N GLY A 174 -1.40 9.42 9.87
CA GLY A 174 -2.14 9.73 11.08
C GLY A 174 -3.63 9.37 10.99
N PRO A 175 -4.45 9.89 11.94
CA PRO A 175 -5.88 9.61 12.01
C PRO A 175 -6.65 10.05 10.75
N LEU A 176 -6.22 11.12 10.07
CA LEU A 176 -6.91 11.62 8.88
C LEU A 176 -6.66 10.68 7.71
N GLY A 177 -5.41 10.28 7.49
CA GLY A 177 -5.09 9.32 6.43
C GLY A 177 -5.72 7.95 6.67
N ILE A 178 -5.83 7.48 7.92
CA ILE A 178 -6.59 6.26 8.25
C ILE A 178 -8.06 6.39 7.81
N ALA A 179 -8.69 7.54 8.05
CA ALA A 179 -10.09 7.76 7.64
C ALA A 179 -10.25 7.74 6.11
N GLU A 180 -9.31 8.34 5.37
CA GLU A 180 -9.31 8.34 3.91
C GLU A 180 -9.11 6.94 3.32
N VAL A 181 -8.10 6.20 3.79
CA VAL A 181 -7.85 4.82 3.34
C VAL A 181 -9.04 3.93 3.69
N SER A 182 -9.67 4.13 4.86
CA SER A 182 -10.89 3.41 5.24
C SER A 182 -12.03 3.66 4.25
N GLY A 183 -12.22 4.92 3.84
CA GLY A 183 -13.22 5.31 2.84
C GLY A 183 -12.94 4.69 1.47
N ALA A 184 -11.68 4.70 1.04
CA ALA A 184 -11.25 4.07 -0.21
C ALA A 184 -11.40 2.55 -0.19
N ALA A 185 -11.06 1.88 0.91
CA ALA A 185 -11.26 0.45 1.06
C ALA A 185 -12.75 0.07 1.01
N ALA A 186 -13.61 0.90 1.60
CA ALA A 186 -15.06 0.70 1.56
C ALA A 186 -15.64 0.90 0.14
N SER A 187 -15.17 1.90 -0.61
CA SER A 187 -15.64 2.14 -1.99
C SER A 187 -15.19 1.06 -2.98
N GLN A 188 -14.08 0.38 -2.71
CA GLN A 188 -13.58 -0.77 -3.49
C GLN A 188 -14.32 -2.09 -3.19
N GLY A 189 -15.23 -2.10 -2.21
CA GLY A 189 -16.09 -3.24 -1.89
C GLY A 189 -15.67 -4.06 -0.67
N ALA A 190 -16.51 -5.04 -0.32
CA ALA A 190 -16.43 -5.75 0.97
C ALA A 190 -15.10 -6.50 1.19
N ALA A 191 -14.53 -7.10 0.15
CA ALA A 191 -13.26 -7.82 0.27
C ALA A 191 -12.09 -6.88 0.61
N SER A 192 -12.00 -5.72 -0.05
CA SER A 192 -10.98 -4.70 0.23
C SER A 192 -11.16 -4.14 1.65
N PHE A 193 -12.42 -3.87 2.04
CA PHE A 193 -12.73 -3.38 3.37
C PHE A 193 -12.37 -4.38 4.50
N VAL A 194 -12.68 -5.66 4.34
CA VAL A 194 -12.30 -6.71 5.31
C VAL A 194 -10.77 -6.86 5.40
N TRP A 195 -10.08 -6.81 4.25
CA TRP A 195 -8.62 -6.84 4.23
C TRP A 195 -8.02 -5.63 4.94
N PHE A 196 -8.57 -4.43 4.73
CA PHE A 196 -8.15 -3.22 5.42
C PHE A 196 -8.33 -3.33 6.94
N ILE A 197 -9.50 -3.81 7.41
CA ILE A 197 -9.74 -4.04 8.85
C ILE A 197 -8.71 -5.02 9.41
N ALA A 198 -8.43 -6.12 8.71
CA ALA A 198 -7.44 -7.11 9.15
C ALA A 198 -6.03 -6.52 9.23
N MET A 199 -5.63 -5.72 8.23
CA MET A 199 -4.34 -5.03 8.21
C MET A 199 -4.23 -4.03 9.35
N LEU A 200 -5.23 -3.15 9.51
CA LEU A 200 -5.27 -2.15 10.58
C LEU A 200 -5.29 -2.80 11.96
N SER A 201 -6.07 -3.86 12.16
CA SER A 201 -6.12 -4.62 13.42
C SER A 201 -4.77 -5.23 13.77
N THR A 202 -4.05 -5.75 12.76
CA THR A 202 -2.70 -6.30 12.94
C THR A 202 -1.72 -5.20 13.34
N ALA A 203 -1.76 -4.04 12.66
CA ALA A 203 -0.87 -2.92 12.94
C ALA A 203 -1.13 -2.29 14.33
N VAL A 204 -2.39 -2.08 14.70
CA VAL A 204 -2.79 -1.57 16.04
C VAL A 204 -2.45 -2.59 17.12
N GLY A 205 -2.71 -3.88 16.88
CA GLY A 205 -2.32 -4.95 17.80
C GLY A 205 -0.81 -5.01 18.04
N LEU A 206 0.00 -4.85 16.99
CA LEU A 206 1.46 -4.73 17.10
C LEU A 206 1.86 -3.50 17.94
N MET A 207 1.27 -2.33 17.66
CA MET A 207 1.57 -1.11 18.42
C MET A 207 1.20 -1.25 19.89
N ASN A 208 0.06 -1.86 20.22
CA ASN A 208 -0.35 -2.10 21.60
C ASN A 208 0.60 -3.03 22.35
N LEU A 209 1.35 -3.89 21.66
CA LEU A 209 2.34 -4.78 22.28
C LEU A 209 3.67 -4.09 22.58
N PHE A 210 3.89 -2.85 22.12
CA PHE A 210 5.11 -2.12 22.45
C PHE A 210 5.20 -1.80 23.94
N PRO A 211 6.42 -1.71 24.50
CA PRO A 211 6.67 -1.46 25.91
C PRO A 211 6.44 0.02 26.29
N VAL A 212 5.31 0.58 25.87
CA VAL A 212 4.89 1.94 26.20
C VAL A 212 3.92 1.82 27.38
N PRO A 213 4.15 2.49 28.51
CA PRO A 213 3.38 2.30 29.75
C PRO A 213 1.86 2.35 29.60
N VAL A 214 1.35 3.27 28.76
CA VAL A 214 -0.09 3.48 28.53
C VAL A 214 -0.73 2.45 27.60
N LEU A 215 0.07 1.57 26.98
CA LEU A 215 -0.38 0.47 26.11
C LEU A 215 -0.30 -0.88 26.84
N ASP A 216 -0.96 -1.90 26.29
CA ASP A 216 -1.00 -3.26 26.86
C ASP A 216 0.40 -3.86 27.08
N GLY A 217 1.34 -3.60 26.18
CA GLY A 217 2.74 -4.02 26.31
C GLY A 217 3.48 -3.35 27.47
N GLY A 218 3.08 -2.13 27.86
CA GLY A 218 3.58 -1.48 29.07
C GLY A 218 3.18 -2.23 30.34
N HIS A 219 1.92 -2.67 30.41
CA HIS A 219 1.43 -3.53 31.49
C HIS A 219 2.18 -4.88 31.52
N LEU A 220 2.42 -5.49 30.35
CA LEU A 220 3.22 -6.71 30.25
C LEU A 220 4.62 -6.53 30.84
N VAL A 221 5.28 -5.39 30.58
CA VAL A 221 6.58 -5.05 31.17
C VAL A 221 6.50 -4.90 32.68
N PHE A 222 5.45 -4.28 33.20
CA PHE A 222 5.26 -4.16 34.66
C PHE A 222 5.04 -5.51 35.34
N HIS A 223 4.25 -6.39 34.72
CA HIS A 223 4.05 -7.76 35.23
C HIS A 223 5.33 -8.59 35.13
N ALA A 224 6.10 -8.45 34.05
CA ALA A 224 7.40 -9.10 33.92
C ALA A 224 8.39 -8.61 34.99
N PHE A 225 8.41 -7.30 35.25
CA PHE A 225 9.20 -6.72 36.33
C PHE A 225 8.78 -7.25 37.70
N GLU A 226 7.48 -7.29 38.00
CA GLU A 226 6.95 -7.84 39.25
C GLU A 226 7.28 -9.33 39.41
N ALA A 227 7.17 -10.11 38.33
CA ALA A 227 7.52 -11.53 38.33
C ALA A 227 9.02 -11.77 38.66
N VAL A 228 9.92 -10.90 38.19
CA VAL A 228 11.36 -10.98 38.46
C VAL A 228 11.72 -10.45 39.85
N THR A 229 11.08 -9.36 40.29
CA THR A 229 11.46 -8.65 41.53
C THR A 229 10.63 -9.07 42.75
N GLY A 230 9.53 -9.79 42.54
CA GLY A 230 8.57 -10.20 43.57
C GLY A 230 7.81 -9.04 44.22
N LYS A 231 7.89 -7.83 43.65
CA LYS A 231 7.25 -6.62 44.19
C LYS A 231 6.66 -5.78 43.07
N PRO A 232 5.46 -5.19 43.27
CA PRO A 232 4.89 -4.29 42.28
C PRO A 232 5.75 -3.03 42.15
N PRO A 233 5.80 -2.40 40.96
CA PRO A 233 6.42 -1.09 40.78
C PRO A 233 5.79 -0.06 41.72
N SER A 234 6.57 0.86 42.26
CA SER A 234 6.03 1.91 43.12
C SER A 234 5.02 2.80 42.36
N ASP A 235 3.94 3.22 43.04
CA ASP A 235 2.90 4.09 42.47
C ASP A 235 3.44 5.37 41.83
N ARG A 236 4.55 5.90 42.37
CA ARG A 236 5.21 7.09 41.84
C ARG A 236 5.84 6.82 40.48
N VAL A 237 6.54 5.70 40.34
CA VAL A 237 7.15 5.27 39.08
C VAL A 237 6.07 4.99 38.05
N LEU A 238 5.02 4.26 38.43
CA LEU A 238 3.90 3.97 37.54
C LEU A 238 3.26 5.26 37.02
N ARG A 239 2.97 6.22 37.91
CA ARG A 239 2.38 7.52 37.52
C ARG A 239 3.28 8.29 36.54
N ILE A 240 4.58 8.34 36.79
CA ILE A 240 5.53 9.04 35.90
C ILE A 240 5.57 8.37 34.53
N LEU A 241 5.67 7.03 34.51
CA LEU A 241 5.71 6.25 33.27
C LEU A 241 4.40 6.36 32.47
N MET A 242 3.25 6.27 33.13
CA MET A 242 1.94 6.42 32.49
C MET A 242 1.75 7.82 31.91
N THR A 243 2.05 8.87 32.67
CA THR A 243 1.94 10.26 32.19
C THR A 243 2.93 10.51 31.04
N GLY A 244 4.16 10.00 31.14
CA GLY A 244 5.16 10.09 30.08
C GLY A 244 4.74 9.35 28.80
N GLY A 245 4.20 8.13 28.95
CA GLY A 245 3.66 7.35 27.84
C GLY A 245 2.47 8.03 27.16
N LEU A 246 1.53 8.58 27.94
CA LEU A 246 0.41 9.35 27.41
C LEU A 246 0.87 10.61 26.67
N ALA A 247 1.81 11.36 27.24
CA ALA A 247 2.37 12.54 26.60
C ALA A 247 3.08 12.19 25.28
N LEU A 248 3.82 11.08 25.25
CA LEU A 248 4.45 10.55 24.05
C LEU A 248 3.41 10.19 22.97
N LEU A 249 2.35 9.46 23.34
CA LEU A 249 1.29 9.09 22.39
C LEU A 249 0.56 10.30 21.83
N LEU A 250 0.17 11.25 22.68
CA LEU A 250 -0.47 12.49 22.24
C LEU A 250 0.46 13.31 21.34
N GLY A 251 1.76 13.37 21.69
CA GLY A 251 2.78 14.00 20.85
C GLY A 251 2.88 13.35 19.48
N LEU A 252 2.90 12.01 19.42
CA LEU A 252 2.93 11.25 18.18
C LEU A 252 1.65 11.47 17.36
N MET A 253 0.47 11.54 18.00
CA MET A 253 -0.78 11.85 17.31
C MET A 253 -0.74 13.23 16.65
N VAL A 254 -0.31 14.26 17.38
CA VAL A 254 -0.16 15.62 16.84
C VAL A 254 0.86 15.65 15.70
N PHE A 255 1.99 14.94 15.86
CA PHE A 255 3.00 14.81 14.81
C PHE A 255 2.44 14.12 13.55
N SER A 256 1.73 13.01 13.71
CA SER A 256 1.13 12.28 12.59
C SER A 256 0.04 13.10 11.88
N LEU A 257 -0.78 13.85 12.62
CA LEU A 257 -1.77 14.75 12.05
C LEU A 257 -1.12 15.92 11.30
N THR A 258 0.02 16.40 11.79
CA THR A 258 0.81 17.40 11.09
C THR A 258 1.34 16.83 9.77
N ASN A 259 1.87 15.60 9.76
CA ASN A 259 2.29 14.95 8.51
C ASN A 259 1.11 14.77 7.54
N ASP A 260 -0.06 14.35 8.02
CA ASP A 260 -1.27 14.22 7.19
C ASP A 260 -1.66 15.55 6.50
N LEU A 261 -1.43 16.69 7.15
CA LEU A 261 -1.82 18.00 6.63
C LEU A 261 -0.78 18.67 5.72
N PHE A 262 0.50 18.30 5.85
CA PHE A 262 1.61 19.07 5.24
C PHE A 262 2.47 18.29 4.23
N CYS A 263 2.22 17.00 3.97
CA CYS A 263 3.09 16.14 3.13
C CYS A 263 2.62 15.85 1.68
#